data_AF-A0A530QY85-F1
#
_entry.id   AF-A0A530QY85-F1
#
_cell.length_a   1.000
_cell.length_b   1.000
_cell.length_c   1.000
_cell.angle_alpha   90.00
_cell.angle_beta   90.00
_cell.angle_gamma   90.00
#
_symmetry.space_group_name_H-M   'P 1'
#
loop_
_entity.id
_entity.type
_entity.pdbx_description
1 polymer ?
#
loop_
_entity_poly.entity_id
_entity_poly.type
_entity_poly.pdbx_seq_one_letter_code
_entity_poly.pdbx_strand_id
1 'polypeptide(L)'
;MEQALEGGCVVYWVGTSWKMNKTLAEATDFIKALAGFVPGFDDRIQPFVIPPFTAAREVKKALATTRVKVGAQNMHWADAGAWTGEISPVLYRRSCLEADSIVGLA
;
A
#
# COMPACT_ATOMS: atom_id res chain seq x y z
N MET A 1 -13.34 -1.70 -7.63
CA MET A 1 -14.76 -1.28 -7.60
C MET A 1 -15.53 -2.38 -6.89
N GLU A 2 -15.56 -2.34 -5.55
CA GLU A 2 -16.44 -3.20 -4.74
C GLU A 2 -16.73 -2.37 -3.48
N GLN A 3 -17.96 -1.90 -3.32
CA GLN A 3 -18.40 -1.13 -2.17
C GLN A 3 -18.86 -2.12 -1.09
N ALA A 4 -18.11 -2.26 0.00
CA ALA A 4 -18.60 -2.98 1.17
C ALA A 4 -19.48 -2.02 1.99
N LEU A 5 -20.79 -2.21 1.90
CA LEU A 5 -21.80 -1.53 2.72
C LEU A 5 -22.11 -2.42 3.93
N GLU A 6 -21.46 -2.14 5.06
CA GLU A 6 -21.92 -2.58 6.38
C GLU A 6 -22.12 -1.34 7.26
N GLY A 7 -23.39 -1.08 7.59
CA GLY A 7 -23.90 -0.09 8.55
C GLY A 7 -22.99 1.07 8.98
N GLY A 8 -23.07 2.21 8.28
CA GLY A 8 -22.61 3.51 8.79
C GLY A 8 -21.48 4.15 7.97
N CYS A 9 -21.84 5.15 7.18
CA CYS A 9 -20.96 6.02 6.39
C CYS A 9 -20.19 5.35 5.22
N VAL A 10 -20.41 5.86 4.01
CA VAL A 10 -19.70 5.41 2.81
C VAL A 10 -18.21 5.75 2.92
N VAL A 11 -17.33 4.75 2.78
CA VAL A 11 -15.88 4.94 2.72
C VAL A 11 -15.41 4.95 1.27
N TYR A 12 -14.80 6.06 0.86
CA TYR A 12 -14.21 6.25 -0.46
C TYR A 12 -12.72 5.89 -0.44
N TRP A 13 -12.33 4.88 -1.21
CA TRP A 13 -10.93 4.51 -1.35
C TRP A 13 -10.27 5.39 -2.41
N VAL A 14 -9.29 6.18 -2.00
CA VAL A 14 -8.57 7.09 -2.89
C VAL A 14 -7.08 6.84 -2.72
N GLY A 15 -6.37 6.63 -3.81
CA GLY A 15 -4.97 6.29 -3.73
C GLY A 15 -4.28 6.32 -5.08
N THR A 16 -2.98 6.04 -5.05
CA THR A 16 -2.13 6.08 -6.23
C THR A 16 -1.27 4.82 -6.35
N SER A 17 -1.24 4.25 -7.55
CA SER A 17 -0.19 3.31 -7.94
C SER A 17 0.95 4.07 -8.60
N TRP A 18 2.15 3.89 -8.06
CA TRP A 18 3.33 4.57 -8.59
C TRP A 18 3.88 3.89 -9.85
N LYS A 19 3.40 2.69 -10.18
CA LYS A 19 3.95 1.87 -11.26
C LYS A 19 5.46 1.72 -11.08
N MET A 20 6.21 1.68 -12.18
CA MET A 20 7.67 1.66 -12.17
C MET A 20 8.26 3.07 -12.06
N ASN A 21 7.93 3.80 -10.98
CA ASN A 21 8.47 5.14 -10.71
C ASN A 21 8.95 5.26 -9.26
N LYS A 22 9.82 6.27 -9.06
CA LYS A 22 10.45 6.69 -7.82
C LYS A 22 11.57 5.76 -7.35
N THR A 23 12.71 6.37 -7.09
CA THR A 23 13.77 5.83 -6.27
C THR A 23 13.33 5.76 -4.80
N LEU A 24 14.12 5.08 -3.96
CA LEU A 24 13.83 5.00 -2.53
C LEU A 24 13.81 6.38 -1.85
N ALA A 25 14.69 7.29 -2.26
CA ALA A 25 14.74 8.66 -1.71
C ALA A 25 13.45 9.43 -2.07
N GLU A 26 13.07 9.44 -3.34
CA GLU A 26 11.85 10.11 -3.81
C GLU A 26 10.58 9.51 -3.18
N ALA A 27 10.54 8.19 -3.01
CA ALA A 27 9.46 7.50 -2.31
C ALA A 27 9.36 7.96 -0.84
N THR A 28 10.49 8.07 -0.17
CA THR A 28 10.56 8.49 1.24
C THR A 28 10.10 9.95 1.39
N ASP A 29 10.56 10.84 0.52
CA ASP A 29 10.19 12.26 0.56
C ASP A 29 8.70 12.45 0.26
N PHE A 30 8.17 11.74 -0.74
CA PHE A 30 6.74 11.74 -1.04
C PHE A 30 5.90 11.31 0.16
N ILE A 31 6.31 10.24 0.85
CA ILE A 31 5.54 9.69 1.97
C ILE A 31 5.62 10.55 3.22
N LYS A 32 6.75 11.19 3.50
CA LYS A 32 6.85 12.19 4.58
C LYS A 32 5.88 13.34 4.34
N ALA A 33 5.83 13.84 3.11
CA ALA A 33 4.87 14.89 2.73
C ALA A 33 3.42 14.39 2.89
N LEU A 34 3.10 13.21 2.35
CA LEU A 34 1.77 12.62 2.46
C LEU A 34 1.33 12.45 3.92
N ALA A 35 2.19 11.90 4.78
CA ALA A 35 1.90 11.70 6.20
C ALA A 35 1.52 13.00 6.92
N GLY A 36 2.09 14.13 6.51
CA GLY A 36 1.73 15.46 7.02
C GLY A 36 0.33 15.94 6.61
N PHE A 37 -0.19 15.50 5.46
CA PHE A 37 -1.52 15.87 4.96
C PHE A 37 -2.64 14.96 5.47
N VAL A 38 -2.33 13.70 5.79
CA VAL A 38 -3.32 12.69 6.20
C VAL A 38 -4.23 13.12 7.35
N PRO A 39 -3.75 13.80 8.41
CA PRO A 39 -4.62 14.29 9.48
C PRO A 39 -5.71 15.26 9.03
N GLY A 40 -5.54 15.91 7.87
CA GLY A 40 -6.54 16.83 7.29
C GLY A 40 -7.51 16.17 6.32
N PHE A 41 -7.39 14.86 6.05
CA PHE A 41 -8.31 14.16 5.16
C PHE A 41 -9.62 13.83 5.86
N ASP A 42 -10.74 13.99 5.16
CA ASP A 42 -12.06 13.55 5.60
C ASP A 42 -12.04 12.06 6.01
N ASP A 43 -12.68 11.73 7.13
CA ASP A 43 -12.69 10.38 7.70
C ASP A 43 -13.31 9.34 6.75
N ARG A 44 -14.19 9.78 5.83
CA ARG A 44 -14.78 8.93 4.81
C ARG A 44 -13.80 8.52 3.73
N ILE A 45 -12.64 9.17 3.60
CA ILE A 45 -11.66 8.81 2.58
C ILE A 45 -10.71 7.79 3.18
N GLN A 46 -10.54 6.60 2.62
CA GLN A 46 -9.48 5.67 2.98
C GLN A 46 -8.29 5.85 2.01
N PRO A 47 -7.21 6.55 2.42
CA PRO A 47 -6.06 6.75 1.56
C PRO A 47 -5.24 5.47 1.39
N PHE A 48 -4.69 5.26 0.20
CA PHE A 48 -3.73 4.19 -0.05
C PHE A 48 -2.63 4.56 -1.07
N VAL A 49 -1.50 3.85 -0.99
CA VAL A 49 -0.40 3.96 -1.96
C VAL A 49 0.09 2.57 -2.37
N ILE A 50 0.49 2.42 -3.64
CA ILE A 50 1.02 1.18 -4.19
C ILE A 50 2.42 1.45 -4.78
N PRO A 51 3.48 1.42 -3.95
CA PRO A 51 4.86 1.65 -4.37
C PRO A 51 5.44 0.46 -5.16
N PRO A 52 6.56 0.64 -5.89
CA PRO A 52 7.34 -0.50 -6.37
C PRO A 52 7.86 -1.33 -5.20
N PHE A 53 8.05 -2.63 -5.40
CA PHE A 53 8.44 -3.57 -4.34
C PHE A 53 9.71 -3.13 -3.60
N THR A 54 10.68 -2.56 -4.33
CA THR A 54 11.95 -2.06 -3.79
C THR A 54 11.80 -0.96 -2.75
N ALA A 55 10.68 -0.22 -2.74
CA ALA A 55 10.39 0.84 -1.78
C ALA A 55 9.32 0.45 -0.75
N ALA A 56 8.60 -0.66 -0.96
CA ALA A 56 7.39 -0.99 -0.20
C ALA A 56 7.61 -1.06 1.32
N ARG A 57 8.70 -1.69 1.77
CA ARG A 57 9.01 -1.83 3.20
C ARG A 57 9.23 -0.48 3.89
N GLU A 58 10.04 0.39 3.29
CA GLU A 58 10.34 1.70 3.88
C GLU A 58 9.13 2.63 3.84
N VAL A 59 8.34 2.57 2.75
CA VAL A 59 7.05 3.29 2.66
C VAL A 59 6.10 2.85 3.77
N LYS A 60 5.95 1.54 4.01
CA LYS A 60 5.10 1.04 5.10
C LYS A 60 5.59 1.49 6.47
N LYS A 61 6.89 1.40 6.72
CA LYS A 61 7.50 1.84 7.98
C LYS A 61 7.22 3.32 8.24
N ALA A 62 7.36 4.17 7.23
CA ALA A 62 7.11 5.60 7.35
C ALA A 62 5.63 5.94 7.58
N LEU A 63 4.70 5.09 7.12
CA LEU A 63 3.25 5.26 7.29
C LEU A 63 2.67 4.52 8.49
N ALA A 64 3.48 3.87 9.33
CA ALA A 64 3.01 2.95 10.38
C ALA A 64 2.05 3.59 11.40
N THR A 65 2.17 4.89 11.64
CA THR A 65 1.31 5.65 12.57
C THR A 65 0.15 6.37 11.88
N THR A 66 -0.04 6.15 10.57
CA THR A 66 -1.08 6.78 9.77
C THR A 66 -2.15 5.76 9.39
N ARG A 67 -3.32 6.26 8.99
CA ARG A 67 -4.39 5.43 8.41
C ARG A 67 -4.17 5.07 6.93
N VAL A 68 -3.06 5.49 6.32
CA VAL A 68 -2.76 5.19 4.91
C VAL A 68 -2.42 3.72 4.76
N LYS A 69 -3.15 3.03 3.88
CA LYS A 69 -2.88 1.63 3.55
C LYS A 69 -1.81 1.54 2.47
N VAL A 70 -1.00 0.49 2.50
CA VAL A 70 0.06 0.23 1.51
C VAL A 70 -0.27 -1.06 0.79
N GLY A 71 -0.10 -1.08 -0.53
CA GLY A 71 -0.36 -2.26 -1.35
C GLY A 71 0.79 -2.67 -2.24
N ALA A 72 0.70 -3.89 -2.78
CA ALA A 72 1.58 -4.41 -3.81
C ALA A 72 1.00 -4.17 -5.22
N GLN A 73 1.87 -3.97 -6.20
CA GLN A 73 1.48 -3.86 -7.62
C GLN A 73 1.24 -5.22 -8.28
N ASN A 74 1.93 -6.25 -7.80
CA ASN A 74 1.81 -7.61 -8.31
C ASN A 74 2.08 -8.61 -7.18
N MET A 75 1.46 -9.79 -7.27
CA MET A 75 1.68 -10.92 -6.38
C MET A 75 1.48 -12.22 -7.15
N HIS A 76 2.39 -13.17 -6.94
CA HIS A 76 2.30 -14.51 -7.48
C HIS A 76 1.27 -15.35 -6.71
N TRP A 77 0.53 -16.24 -7.38
CA TRP A 77 -0.54 -17.00 -6.72
C TRP A 77 -0.03 -18.02 -5.70
N ALA A 78 1.18 -18.53 -5.87
CA ALA A 78 1.76 -19.55 -4.98
C ALA A 78 2.45 -18.89 -3.78
N ASP A 79 2.30 -19.49 -2.60
CA ASP A 79 2.89 -19.00 -1.36
C ASP A 79 4.43 -19.02 -1.36
N ALA A 80 5.03 -20.01 -2.04
CA ALA A 80 6.47 -20.16 -2.25
C ALA A 80 6.74 -21.11 -3.44
N GLY A 81 7.96 -21.08 -3.99
CA GLY A 81 8.39 -22.01 -5.04
C GLY A 81 9.55 -21.48 -5.88
N ALA A 82 9.90 -22.22 -6.93
CA ALA A 82 10.96 -21.87 -7.87
C ALA A 82 10.51 -20.80 -8.89
N TRP A 83 10.08 -19.64 -8.39
CA TRP A 83 9.54 -18.52 -9.17
C TRP A 83 10.49 -17.32 -9.08
N THR A 84 11.62 -17.38 -9.79
CA THR A 84 12.65 -16.34 -9.71
C THR A 84 12.10 -14.98 -10.13
N GLY A 85 12.23 -13.98 -9.24
CA GLY A 85 11.79 -12.61 -9.46
C GLY A 85 10.36 -12.31 -8.99
N GLU A 86 9.58 -13.35 -8.67
CA GLU A 86 8.20 -13.20 -8.20
C GLU A 86 8.12 -13.02 -6.69
N ILE A 87 7.06 -12.33 -6.24
CA ILE A 87 6.77 -12.09 -4.82
C ILE A 87 5.42 -12.71 -4.48
N SER A 88 5.37 -13.59 -3.48
CA SER A 88 4.12 -14.16 -2.99
C SER A 88 3.42 -13.24 -1.98
N PRO A 89 2.08 -13.37 -1.81
CA PRO A 89 1.33 -12.65 -0.78
C PRO A 89 1.87 -12.89 0.63
N VAL A 90 2.28 -14.14 0.92
CA VAL A 90 2.84 -14.52 2.22
C VAL A 90 4.18 -13.84 2.46
N LEU A 91 5.07 -13.83 1.46
CA LEU A 91 6.36 -13.15 1.54
C LEU A 91 6.17 -11.64 1.73
N TYR A 92 5.30 -11.03 0.92
CA TYR A 92 5.06 -9.59 0.99
C TYR A 92 4.51 -9.14 2.35
N ARG A 93 3.53 -9.88 2.89
CA ARG A 93 2.99 -9.59 4.23
C ARG A 93 4.08 -9.72 5.29
N ARG A 94 4.84 -10.81 5.31
CA ARG A 94 5.87 -11.02 6.34
C ARG A 94 7.05 -10.05 6.26
N SER A 95 7.45 -9.65 5.05
CA SER A 95 8.66 -8.84 4.85
C SER A 95 8.40 -7.35 4.75
N CYS A 96 7.18 -6.94 4.39
CA CYS A 96 6.86 -5.55 4.10
C CYS A 96 5.67 -5.00 4.88
N LEU A 97 4.60 -5.78 5.12
CA LEU A 97 3.33 -5.26 5.64
C LEU A 97 2.73 -6.10 6.78
N GLU A 98 2.56 -5.52 7.97
CA GLU A 98 1.60 -6.08 8.93
C GLU A 98 0.15 -5.92 8.43
N ALA A 99 -0.77 -6.76 8.97
CA ALA A 99 -2.11 -7.23 8.53
C ALA A 99 -3.05 -6.35 7.68
N ASP A 100 -2.73 -5.08 7.44
CA ASP A 100 -3.52 -4.04 6.78
C ASP A 100 -3.09 -3.75 5.32
N SER A 101 -2.73 -4.79 4.58
CA SER A 101 -2.27 -4.69 3.20
C SER A 101 -3.42 -4.79 2.20
N ILE A 102 -3.47 -3.90 1.21
CA ILE A 102 -4.35 -4.04 0.04
C ILE A 102 -3.56 -4.71 -1.08
N VAL A 103 -4.15 -5.67 -1.78
CA VAL A 103 -3.61 -6.09 -3.09
C VAL A 103 -4.27 -5.19 -4.13
N GLY A 104 -3.50 -4.29 -4.72
CA GLY A 104 -3.98 -3.48 -5.84
C GLY A 104 -3.70 -4.23 -7.13
N LEU A 105 -4.75 -4.66 -7.82
CA LEU A 105 -4.62 -5.03 -9.23
C LEU A 105 -4.07 -3.81 -9.98
N ALA A 106 -2.91 -3.97 -10.61
CA ALA A 106 -2.48 -3.08 -11.68
C ALA A 106 -3.49 -3.14 -12.85
#